data_AF-A0ABC9IEI1-F1
#
_entry.id   AF-A0ABC9IEI1-F1
#
_cell.length_a   1.000
_cell.length_b   1.000
_cell.length_c   1.000
_cell.angle_alpha   90.00
_cell.angle_beta   90.00
_cell.angle_gamma   90.00
#
_symmetry.space_group_name_H-M   'P 1'
#
loop_
_entity.id
_entity.type
_entity.pdbx_description
1 polymer ?
#
loop_
_entity_poly.entity_id
_entity_poly.type
_entity_poly.pdbx_seq_one_letter_code
_entity_poly.pdbx_strand_id
1 'polypeptide(L)'
;MKTIEVDEELYRYIASHTQHIGESASDILRRMLKFTAGQPVRALPAASASQSVELEKAVPAQRPRDRVRAVRELLLSDEYAEQNKAVNRFMLVLSTLYTLDAAGFAAATEALTGRTRTYFAGDQQTLLANGTHTKPKHVPGTPYWVITNTNTGRKRSMIEHIMQAMQFPAELIEKVCGTV
;
A
#
# COMPACT_ATOMS: atom_id res chain seq x y z
N MET A 1 -9.39 21.75 -18.16
CA MET A 1 -8.33 20.78 -18.48
C MET A 1 -7.17 21.02 -17.51
N LYS A 2 -6.56 19.97 -16.97
CA LYS A 2 -5.29 20.09 -16.23
C LYS A 2 -4.16 19.67 -17.17
N THR A 3 -3.03 20.37 -17.13
CA THR A 3 -1.86 20.07 -17.96
C THR A 3 -0.90 19.19 -17.17
N ILE A 4 -0.38 18.14 -17.80
CA ILE A 4 0.70 17.29 -17.29
C ILE A 4 1.84 17.32 -18.31
N GLU A 5 3.09 17.32 -17.83
CA GLU A 5 4.27 17.22 -18.69
C GLU A 5 4.74 15.76 -18.74
N VAL A 6 5.12 15.31 -19.93
CA VAL A 6 5.67 13.98 -20.20
C VAL A 6 6.87 14.14 -21.12
N ASP A 7 7.83 13.22 -21.03
CA ASP A 7 8.97 13.18 -21.94
C ASP A 7 8.56 12.75 -23.37
N GLU A 8 9.47 12.96 -24.33
CA GLU A 8 9.19 12.74 -25.75
C GLU A 8 8.95 11.26 -26.10
N GLU A 9 9.64 10.34 -25.41
CA GLU A 9 9.47 8.90 -25.62
C GLU A 9 8.09 8.46 -25.15
N LEU A 10 7.70 8.86 -23.95
CA LEU A 10 6.38 8.58 -23.39
C LEU A 10 5.26 9.23 -24.21
N TYR A 11 5.45 10.45 -24.71
CA TYR A 11 4.51 11.09 -25.63
C TYR A 11 4.28 10.25 -26.89
N ARG A 12 5.36 9.79 -27.55
CA ARG A 12 5.27 8.95 -28.75
C ARG A 12 4.59 7.61 -28.45
N TYR A 13 4.88 7.03 -27.28
CA TYR A 13 4.25 5.78 -26.84
C TYR A 13 2.73 5.95 -26.62
N ILE A 14 2.29 7.03 -25.96
CA ILE A 14 0.86 7.30 -25.77
C ILE A 14 0.20 7.55 -27.14
N ALA A 15 0.82 8.34 -28.03
CA ALA A 15 0.27 8.65 -29.34
C ALA A 15 0.11 7.41 -30.24
N SER A 16 1.00 6.41 -30.14
CA SER A 16 0.91 5.18 -30.93
C SER A 16 -0.29 4.29 -30.57
N HIS A 17 -0.89 4.51 -29.40
CA HIS A 17 -2.09 3.81 -28.95
C HIS A 17 -3.39 4.45 -29.45
N THR A 18 -3.32 5.36 -30.43
CA THR A 18 -4.48 6.01 -31.01
C THR A 18 -5.35 5.01 -31.79
N GLN A 19 -6.63 4.85 -31.46
CA GLN A 19 -7.55 3.92 -32.15
C GLN A 19 -8.57 4.62 -33.05
N HIS A 20 -9.00 5.83 -32.70
CA HIS A 20 -9.94 6.62 -33.49
C HIS A 20 -9.43 8.05 -33.71
N ILE A 21 -9.65 8.58 -34.91
CA ILE A 21 -9.25 9.95 -35.26
C ILE A 21 -10.02 10.93 -34.39
N GLY A 22 -9.28 11.81 -33.70
CA GLY A 22 -9.86 12.83 -32.82
C GLY A 22 -10.11 12.39 -31.38
N GLU A 23 -9.69 11.19 -30.98
CA GLU A 23 -9.76 10.79 -29.56
C GLU A 23 -8.80 11.62 -28.69
N SER A 24 -9.20 11.92 -27.46
CA SER A 24 -8.38 12.75 -26.57
C SER A 24 -7.27 11.93 -25.91
N ALA A 25 -6.17 12.58 -25.54
CA ALA A 25 -5.12 11.95 -24.74
C ALA A 25 -5.67 11.34 -23.43
N SER A 26 -6.74 11.92 -22.87
CA SER A 26 -7.40 11.37 -21.69
C SER A 26 -8.08 10.03 -21.98
N ASP A 27 -8.70 9.86 -23.15
CA ASP A 27 -9.36 8.61 -23.53
C ASP A 27 -8.35 7.50 -23.79
N ILE A 28 -7.25 7.83 -24.47
CA ILE A 28 -6.12 6.92 -24.68
C ILE A 28 -5.58 6.44 -23.33
N LEU A 29 -5.27 7.37 -22.42
CA LEU A 29 -4.73 7.04 -21.10
C LEU A 29 -5.72 6.22 -20.25
N ARG A 30 -7.02 6.53 -20.31
CA ARG A 30 -8.04 5.74 -19.62
C ARG A 30 -8.09 4.30 -20.11
N ARG A 31 -8.00 4.09 -21.43
CA ARG A 31 -7.95 2.75 -22.03
C ARG A 31 -6.68 2.00 -21.63
N MET A 32 -5.51 2.63 -21.74
CA MET A 32 -4.21 2.02 -21.41
C MET A 32 -4.12 1.63 -19.93
N LEU A 33 -4.61 2.48 -19.04
CA LEU A 33 -4.61 2.26 -17.59
C LEU A 33 -5.79 1.41 -17.11
N LYS A 34 -6.68 0.98 -18.02
CA LYS A 34 -7.95 0.31 -17.70
C LYS A 34 -8.76 1.09 -16.66
N PHE A 35 -8.74 2.42 -16.81
CA PHE A 35 -9.36 3.37 -15.90
C PHE A 35 -10.82 3.63 -16.28
N THR A 36 -11.76 3.27 -15.41
CA THR A 36 -13.20 3.51 -15.60
C THR A 36 -13.70 4.64 -14.71
N ALA A 37 -14.63 5.45 -15.21
CA ALA A 37 -15.25 6.52 -14.41
C ALA A 37 -15.95 5.91 -13.18
N GLY A 38 -15.52 6.32 -11.98
CA GLY A 38 -15.99 5.74 -10.71
C GLY A 38 -15.01 4.76 -10.06
N GLN A 39 -13.87 4.43 -10.69
CA GLN A 39 -12.75 3.86 -9.94
C GLN A 39 -12.23 4.89 -8.93
N PRO A 40 -11.94 4.47 -7.69
CA PRO A 40 -11.45 5.38 -6.66
C PRO A 40 -10.09 5.94 -7.08
N VAL A 41 -10.08 7.17 -7.59
CA VAL A 41 -8.86 7.97 -7.67
C VAL A 41 -8.55 8.36 -6.24
N ARG A 42 -7.50 7.77 -5.65
CA ARG A 42 -7.02 8.21 -4.35
C ARG A 42 -6.59 9.67 -4.47
N ALA A 43 -7.46 10.56 -4.02
CA ALA A 43 -7.24 12.00 -4.05
C ALA A 43 -6.07 12.35 -3.13
N LEU A 44 -5.09 13.08 -3.65
CA LEU A 44 -4.15 13.86 -2.82
C LEU A 44 -4.95 14.99 -2.15
N PRO A 45 -4.79 15.23 -0.84
CA PRO A 45 -5.62 16.19 -0.13
C PRO A 45 -5.23 17.62 -0.51
N ALA A 46 -6.14 18.34 -1.17
CA ALA A 46 -6.21 19.78 -1.12
C ALA A 46 -7.28 20.19 -0.11
N ALA A 47 -6.98 21.21 0.66
CA ALA A 47 -7.65 21.60 1.89
C ALA A 47 -9.13 21.99 1.76
N SER A 48 -9.83 21.76 2.89
CA SER A 48 -11.01 22.44 3.45
C SER A 48 -12.44 22.00 3.09
N ALA A 49 -13.14 21.74 4.19
CA ALA A 49 -14.56 21.95 4.50
C ALA A 49 -15.59 20.89 4.05
N SER A 50 -16.01 20.13 5.07
CA SER A 50 -17.39 19.70 5.39
C SER A 50 -18.37 19.46 4.24
N GLN A 51 -18.76 18.20 4.06
CA GLN A 51 -20.15 17.75 4.29
C GLN A 51 -20.25 16.23 4.11
N SER A 52 -20.90 15.62 5.08
CA SER A 52 -21.37 14.24 5.14
C SER A 52 -22.28 13.90 3.96
N VAL A 53 -21.94 12.84 3.22
CA VAL A 53 -22.96 11.95 2.64
C VAL A 53 -22.42 10.53 2.65
N GLU A 54 -23.07 9.73 3.48
CA GLU A 54 -23.11 8.28 3.51
C GLU A 54 -23.38 7.72 2.11
N LEU A 55 -22.46 6.90 1.58
CA LEU A 55 -22.80 5.93 0.55
C LEU A 55 -21.87 4.73 0.70
N GLU A 56 -22.40 3.76 1.43
CA GLU A 56 -21.95 2.38 1.44
C GLU A 56 -21.75 1.89 0.00
N LYS A 57 -20.52 1.51 -0.32
CA LYS A 57 -20.29 0.46 -1.31
C LYS A 57 -19.26 -0.47 -0.73
N ALA A 58 -19.77 -1.50 -0.06
CA ALA A 58 -19.03 -2.64 0.41
C ALA A 58 -18.13 -3.16 -0.73
N VAL A 59 -16.84 -2.88 -0.61
CA VAL A 59 -15.81 -3.81 -1.09
C VAL A 59 -16.19 -5.14 -0.44
N PRO A 60 -16.34 -6.26 -1.17
CA PRO A 60 -16.66 -7.52 -0.52
C PRO A 60 -15.53 -7.76 0.48
N ALA A 61 -15.84 -7.59 1.77
CA ALA A 61 -14.92 -7.92 2.84
C ALA A 61 -14.56 -9.38 2.62
N GLN A 62 -13.33 -9.62 2.15
CA GLN A 62 -12.85 -10.98 1.95
C GLN A 62 -13.08 -11.71 3.26
N ARG A 63 -13.73 -12.88 3.19
CA ARG A 63 -14.12 -13.56 4.43
C ARG A 63 -12.85 -13.84 5.23
N PRO A 64 -12.90 -13.85 6.58
CA PRO A 64 -11.71 -14.08 7.40
C PRO A 64 -10.89 -15.31 6.99
N ARG A 65 -11.56 -16.37 6.48
CA ARG A 65 -10.91 -17.57 5.94
C ARG A 65 -10.08 -17.32 4.68
N ASP A 66 -10.53 -16.43 3.80
CA ASP A 66 -9.86 -16.09 2.55
C ASP A 66 -8.58 -15.29 2.82
N ARG A 67 -8.63 -14.39 3.81
CA ARG A 67 -7.46 -13.61 4.26
C ARG A 67 -6.37 -14.48 4.88
N VAL A 68 -6.75 -15.43 5.75
CA VAL A 68 -5.81 -16.39 6.34
C VAL A 68 -5.15 -17.25 5.26
N ARG A 69 -5.92 -17.70 4.27
CA ARG A 69 -5.41 -18.47 3.14
C ARG A 69 -4.39 -17.66 2.33
N ALA A 70 -4.69 -16.42 1.99
CA ALA A 70 -3.80 -15.58 1.19
C ALA A 70 -2.44 -15.33 1.88
N VAL A 71 -2.42 -15.10 3.19
CA VAL A 71 -1.16 -14.97 3.93
C VAL A 71 -0.37 -16.29 3.94
N ARG A 72 -1.04 -17.44 4.03
CA ARG A 72 -0.36 -18.75 3.93
C ARG A 72 0.22 -18.98 2.53
N GLU A 73 -0.51 -18.60 1.48
CA GLU A 73 -0.02 -18.67 0.10
C GLU A 73 1.20 -17.76 -0.10
N LEU A 74 1.21 -16.56 0.48
CA LEU A 74 2.40 -15.70 0.50
C LEU A 74 3.61 -16.41 1.13
N LEU A 75 3.45 -17.02 2.31
CA LEU A 75 4.57 -17.68 3.00
C LEU A 75 5.12 -18.90 2.23
N LEU A 76 4.33 -19.46 1.32
CA LEU A 76 4.70 -20.60 0.48
C LEU A 76 5.15 -20.18 -0.93
N SER A 77 5.13 -18.88 -1.27
CA SER A 77 5.47 -18.42 -2.61
C SER A 77 6.98 -18.37 -2.84
N ASP A 78 7.39 -18.62 -4.09
CA ASP A 78 8.78 -18.50 -4.51
C ASP A 78 9.30 -17.07 -4.30
N GLU A 79 8.46 -16.06 -4.61
CA GLU A 79 8.80 -14.64 -4.39
C GLU A 79 9.19 -14.38 -2.93
N TYR A 80 8.48 -14.97 -1.96
CA TYR A 80 8.80 -14.80 -0.54
C TYR A 80 10.06 -15.57 -0.14
N ALA A 81 10.23 -16.79 -0.66
CA ALA A 81 11.38 -17.65 -0.39
C ALA A 81 12.71 -17.06 -0.94
N GLU A 82 12.66 -16.37 -2.09
CA GLU A 82 13.82 -15.72 -2.71
C GLU A 82 14.34 -14.50 -1.91
N GLN A 83 13.58 -14.01 -0.93
CA GLN A 83 13.96 -12.84 -0.15
C GLN A 83 15.01 -13.15 0.92
N ASN A 84 16.27 -12.83 0.60
CA ASN A 84 17.41 -13.04 1.51
C ASN A 84 17.49 -12.07 2.69
N LYS A 85 16.76 -10.94 2.68
CA LYS A 85 16.83 -9.90 3.72
C LYS A 85 15.50 -9.78 4.45
N ALA A 86 15.56 -9.69 5.78
CA ALA A 86 14.40 -9.47 6.65
C ALA A 86 13.57 -8.25 6.24
N VAL A 87 14.22 -7.17 5.78
CA VAL A 87 13.51 -5.98 5.30
C VAL A 87 12.67 -6.29 4.06
N ASN A 88 13.12 -7.14 3.14
CA ASN A 88 12.35 -7.46 1.93
C ASN A 88 11.10 -8.28 2.26
N ARG A 89 11.25 -9.31 3.11
CA ARG A 89 10.10 -10.09 3.63
C ARG A 89 9.12 -9.21 4.37
N PHE A 90 9.62 -8.30 5.21
CA PHE A 90 8.81 -7.29 5.87
C PHE A 90 8.01 -6.43 4.88
N MET A 91 8.62 -5.95 3.79
CA MET A 91 7.90 -5.18 2.77
C MET A 91 6.81 -6.01 2.06
N LEU A 92 7.09 -7.28 1.74
CA LEU A 92 6.10 -8.17 1.11
C LEU A 92 4.91 -8.42 2.02
N VAL A 93 5.15 -8.75 3.30
CA VAL A 93 4.07 -8.92 4.28
C VAL A 93 3.21 -7.67 4.38
N LEU A 94 3.81 -6.48 4.50
CA LEU A 94 3.04 -5.23 4.57
C LEU A 94 2.20 -4.98 3.30
N SER A 95 2.77 -5.26 2.13
CA SER A 95 2.08 -5.10 0.85
C SER A 95 0.86 -6.02 0.79
N THR A 96 1.02 -7.29 1.18
CA THR A 96 -0.08 -8.27 1.23
C THR A 96 -1.14 -7.91 2.26
N LEU A 97 -0.75 -7.48 3.47
CA LEU A 97 -1.72 -7.09 4.49
C LEU A 97 -2.59 -5.92 4.02
N TYR A 98 -2.01 -4.93 3.35
CA TYR A 98 -2.75 -3.82 2.77
C TYR A 98 -3.71 -4.27 1.65
N THR A 99 -3.30 -5.16 0.75
CA THR A 99 -4.17 -5.61 -0.35
C THR A 99 -5.35 -6.46 0.12
N LEU A 100 -5.21 -7.15 1.25
CA LEU A 100 -6.29 -7.94 1.86
C LEU A 100 -7.38 -7.06 2.48
N ASP A 101 -6.98 -5.97 3.16
CA ASP A 101 -7.90 -5.07 3.84
C ASP A 101 -7.22 -3.71 4.09
N ALA A 102 -7.38 -2.80 3.12
CA ALA A 102 -6.78 -1.48 3.16
C ALA A 102 -7.31 -0.63 4.33
N ALA A 103 -8.58 -0.78 4.70
CA ALA A 103 -9.19 -0.03 5.79
C ALA A 103 -8.70 -0.53 7.15
N GLY A 104 -8.67 -1.85 7.35
CA GLY A 104 -8.10 -2.46 8.56
C GLY A 104 -6.60 -2.16 8.71
N PHE A 105 -5.85 -2.17 7.60
CA PHE A 105 -4.43 -1.79 7.61
C PHE A 105 -4.23 -0.31 7.96
N ALA A 106 -5.04 0.60 7.41
CA ALA A 106 -4.98 2.02 7.74
C ALA A 106 -5.21 2.25 9.24
N ALA A 107 -6.29 1.70 9.80
CA ALA A 107 -6.59 1.82 11.23
C ALA A 107 -5.46 1.23 12.10
N ALA A 108 -4.91 0.09 11.71
CA ALA A 108 -3.81 -0.55 12.44
C ALA A 108 -2.49 0.26 12.40
N THR A 109 -2.20 0.92 11.28
CA THR A 109 -0.96 1.70 11.13
C THR A 109 -1.02 3.07 11.79
N GLU A 110 -2.20 3.69 11.88
CA GLU A 110 -2.40 4.95 12.60
C GLU A 110 -2.14 4.80 14.10
N ALA A 111 -2.53 3.67 14.70
CA ALA A 111 -2.28 3.36 16.11
C ALA A 111 -0.81 3.02 16.40
N LEU A 112 -0.01 2.69 15.38
CA LEU A 112 1.34 2.16 15.53
C LEU A 112 2.40 3.26 15.40
N THR A 113 2.78 3.83 16.53
CA THR A 113 3.85 4.84 16.61
C THR A 113 4.89 4.46 17.66
N GLY A 114 6.12 4.94 17.48
CA GLY A 114 7.16 4.86 18.51
C GLY A 114 7.11 6.08 19.44
N ARG A 115 7.86 6.03 20.55
CA ARG A 115 7.94 7.15 21.52
C ARG A 115 8.17 8.53 20.89
N THR A 116 9.02 8.60 19.87
CA THR A 116 9.39 9.86 19.20
C THR A 116 9.41 9.73 17.68
N ARG A 117 8.92 8.62 17.12
CA ARG A 117 9.08 8.31 15.69
C ARG A 117 7.76 7.82 15.13
N THR A 118 7.34 8.43 14.04
CA THR A 118 6.27 7.93 13.17
C THR A 118 6.80 6.74 12.38
N TYR A 119 6.07 5.61 12.37
CA TYR A 119 6.51 4.40 11.67
C TYR A 119 5.99 4.32 10.24
N PHE A 120 4.74 4.71 10.04
CA PHE A 120 4.04 4.71 8.75
C PHE A 120 3.51 6.10 8.43
N ALA A 121 3.57 6.49 7.15
CA ALA A 121 2.99 7.74 6.67
C ALA A 121 2.58 7.62 5.20
N GLY A 122 1.77 8.56 4.71
CA GLY A 122 1.40 8.64 3.29
C GLY A 122 2.50 9.18 2.37
N ASP A 123 3.58 9.72 2.95
CA ASP A 123 4.69 10.33 2.24
C ASP A 123 6.03 10.13 2.98
N GLN A 124 7.13 10.26 2.25
CA GLN A 124 8.47 10.09 2.79
C GLN A 124 8.87 11.19 3.80
N GLN A 125 8.41 12.43 3.58
CA GLN A 125 8.87 13.61 4.32
C GLN A 125 8.39 13.57 5.76
N THR A 126 7.15 13.13 6.00
CA THR A 126 6.58 12.94 7.34
C THR A 126 7.45 12.02 8.22
N LEU A 127 8.04 10.97 7.64
CA LEU A 127 8.90 10.03 8.37
C LEU A 127 10.32 10.56 8.61
N LEU A 128 10.80 11.49 7.78
CA LEU A 128 12.08 12.16 7.96
C LEU A 128 11.98 13.29 9.00
N ALA A 129 10.86 14.01 9.02
CA ALA A 129 10.61 15.08 9.99
C ALA A 129 10.55 14.55 11.43
N ASN A 130 10.00 13.35 11.63
CA ASN A 130 9.84 12.73 12.95
C ASN A 130 10.98 11.76 13.31
N GLY A 131 12.13 11.84 12.64
CA GLY A 131 13.29 11.04 13.02
C GLY A 131 14.49 11.15 12.08
N THR A 132 15.65 11.46 12.64
CA THR A 132 16.92 11.40 11.91
C THR A 132 17.31 9.94 11.65
N HIS A 133 17.79 9.66 10.44
CA HIS A 133 18.25 8.34 9.97
C HIS A 133 17.19 7.22 10.00
N THR A 134 15.91 7.50 9.76
CA THR A 134 14.83 6.49 9.73
C THR A 134 14.87 5.56 8.50
N LYS A 135 15.61 5.94 7.45
CA LYS A 135 15.70 5.26 6.14
C LYS A 135 14.30 4.82 5.63
N PRO A 136 13.38 5.76 5.35
CA PRO A 136 12.06 5.39 4.86
C PRO A 136 12.14 4.63 3.53
N LYS A 137 11.23 3.68 3.33
CA LYS A 137 10.99 3.03 2.03
C LYS A 137 9.49 3.01 1.73
N HIS A 138 9.16 3.19 0.45
CA HIS A 138 7.80 3.00 -0.05
C HIS A 138 7.42 1.52 -0.01
N VAL A 139 6.21 1.20 0.45
CA VAL A 139 5.66 -0.16 0.47
C VAL A 139 4.99 -0.44 -0.88
N PRO A 140 5.51 -1.38 -1.70
CA PRO A 140 5.01 -1.64 -3.05
C PRO A 140 3.50 -1.88 -3.12
N GLY A 141 2.82 -1.28 -4.10
CA GLY A 141 1.38 -1.45 -4.28
C GLY A 141 0.50 -0.75 -3.23
N THR A 142 1.07 0.10 -2.37
CA THR A 142 0.32 0.77 -1.30
C THR A 142 0.54 2.30 -1.28
N PRO A 143 -0.31 3.03 -0.53
CA PRO A 143 -0.08 4.42 -0.11
C PRO A 143 1.12 4.73 0.75
N TYR A 144 1.70 3.71 1.37
CA TYR A 144 2.42 3.90 2.61
C TYR A 144 3.92 3.91 2.41
N TRP A 145 4.56 4.77 3.18
CA TRP A 145 5.97 4.71 3.48
C TRP A 145 6.15 4.12 4.87
N VAL A 146 7.23 3.38 5.07
CA VAL A 146 7.60 2.79 6.35
C VAL A 146 9.06 3.03 6.68
N ILE A 147 9.38 3.25 7.96
CA ILE A 147 10.78 3.34 8.40
C ILE A 147 11.46 1.96 8.33
N THR A 148 12.68 1.90 7.80
CA THR A 148 13.39 0.60 7.66
C THR A 148 14.63 0.47 8.53
N ASN A 149 15.12 1.57 9.12
CA ASN A 149 16.21 1.56 10.10
C ASN A 149 15.72 1.09 11.49
N THR A 150 15.35 -0.18 11.55
CA THR A 150 14.86 -0.90 12.73
C THR A 150 15.50 -2.29 12.76
N ASN A 151 15.72 -2.86 13.94
CA ASN A 151 16.17 -4.25 14.04
C ASN A 151 15.04 -5.23 13.65
N THR A 152 15.38 -6.50 13.44
CA THR A 152 14.41 -7.53 13.02
C THR A 152 13.31 -7.74 14.07
N GLY A 153 13.64 -7.70 15.37
CA GLY A 153 12.65 -7.80 16.44
C GLY A 153 11.57 -6.72 16.34
N ARG A 154 11.96 -5.46 16.07
CA ARG A 154 10.99 -4.37 15.88
C ARG A 154 10.18 -4.51 14.60
N LYS A 155 10.75 -5.05 13.51
CA LYS A 155 9.97 -5.39 12.30
C LYS A 155 8.89 -6.43 12.61
N ARG A 156 9.24 -7.46 13.38
CA ARG A 156 8.29 -8.49 13.84
C ARG A 156 7.20 -7.89 14.71
N SER A 157 7.54 -7.03 15.69
CA SER A 157 6.54 -6.35 16.53
C SER A 157 5.60 -5.44 15.73
N MET A 158 6.11 -4.77 14.68
CA MET A 158 5.25 -3.97 13.79
C MET A 158 4.25 -4.87 13.03
N ILE A 159 4.71 -6.00 12.48
CA ILE A 159 3.84 -6.97 11.81
C ILE A 159 2.83 -7.56 12.79
N GLU A 160 3.28 -7.99 13.97
CA GLU A 160 2.45 -8.56 15.01
C GLU A 160 1.31 -7.62 15.39
N HIS A 161 1.62 -6.36 15.69
CA HIS A 161 0.62 -5.35 16.02
C HIS A 161 -0.41 -5.17 14.89
N ILE A 162 0.06 -5.03 13.64
CA ILE A 162 -0.84 -4.84 12.49
C ILE A 162 -1.74 -6.06 12.31
N MET A 163 -1.17 -7.27 12.36
CA MET A 163 -1.94 -8.50 12.16
C MET A 163 -2.93 -8.75 13.31
N GLN A 164 -2.57 -8.42 14.55
CA GLN A 164 -3.48 -8.48 15.71
C GLN A 164 -4.65 -7.51 15.55
N ALA A 165 -4.38 -6.25 15.20
CA ALA A 165 -5.41 -5.24 14.94
C ALA A 165 -6.32 -5.63 13.77
N MET A 166 -5.76 -6.28 12.75
CA MET A 166 -6.48 -6.86 11.61
C MET A 166 -7.12 -8.23 11.91
N GLN A 167 -7.14 -8.66 13.17
CA GLN A 167 -7.83 -9.85 13.68
C GLN A 167 -7.37 -11.18 13.07
N PHE A 168 -6.09 -11.30 12.72
CA PHE A 168 -5.53 -12.59 12.31
C PHE A 168 -5.33 -13.54 13.51
N PRO A 169 -5.43 -14.87 13.31
CA PRO A 169 -5.21 -15.84 14.38
C PRO A 169 -3.76 -15.81 14.90
N ALA A 170 -3.58 -15.89 16.22
CA ALA A 170 -2.27 -15.80 16.88
C ALA A 170 -1.24 -16.80 16.31
N GLU A 171 -1.63 -18.04 16.03
CA GLU A 171 -0.76 -19.05 15.42
C GLU A 171 -0.21 -18.64 14.05
N LEU A 172 -1.01 -17.93 13.25
CA LEU A 172 -0.55 -17.44 11.95
C LEU A 172 0.41 -16.26 12.13
N ILE A 173 0.13 -15.38 13.08
CA ILE A 173 0.98 -14.23 13.40
C ILE A 173 2.38 -14.72 13.81
N GLU A 174 2.45 -15.70 14.71
CA GLU A 174 3.71 -16.30 15.16
C GLU A 174 4.52 -16.86 13.97
N LYS A 175 3.87 -17.59 13.06
CA LYS A 175 4.51 -18.14 11.85
C LYS A 175 5.04 -17.03 10.94
N VAL A 176 4.24 -16.00 10.66
CA VAL A 176 4.68 -14.87 9.83
C VAL A 176 5.89 -14.19 10.47
N CYS A 177 5.81 -13.82 11.76
CA CYS A 177 6.90 -13.19 12.49
C CYS A 177 8.16 -14.05 12.54
N GLY A 178 8.04 -15.38 12.65
CA GLY A 178 9.17 -16.31 12.64
C GLY A 178 9.95 -16.32 11.32
N THR A 179 9.29 -16.02 10.20
CA THR A 179 9.94 -15.97 8.89
C THR A 179 10.59 -14.64 8.56
N VAL A 180 10.24 -13.54 9.24
CA VAL A 180 10.79 -12.19 8.99
C VAL A 180 12.15 -12.04 9.67
#